data_AF-A0A176S6M0-F1
#
_entry.id   AF-A0A176S6M0-F1
#
_cell.length_a   1.000
_cell.length_b   1.000
_cell.length_c   1.000
_cell.angle_alpha   90.00
_cell.angle_beta   90.00
_cell.angle_gamma   90.00
#
_symmetry.space_group_name_H-M   'P 1'
#
loop_
_entity.id
_entity.type
_entity.pdbx_description
1 polymer ?
#
loop_
_entity_poly.entity_id
_entity_poly.type
_entity_poly.pdbx_seq_one_letter_code
_entity_poly.pdbx_strand_id
1 'polypeptide(L)'
;MYHYLTNNQQREIKPMPKTPITATLLIAALALMPSASIAIEDCGTSVTECRMKQQIEDSQRQITELQTALSSLQQKMNAMAFPPLHFMKCGKTYTCTPKMCLEKCISLGLRMATYDEVYAWASQGKDHCARMWMLHSQHPGKVYASFPMYKNNTKPGCGATNTGNIPRMEWISVFDWNSEKKYDCACAGIR
;
A
#
# COMPACT_ATOMS: atom_id res chain seq x y z
N MET A 1 23.48 -21.73 -42.79
CA MET A 1 22.45 -20.91 -43.44
C MET A 1 21.70 -20.18 -42.32
N TYR A 2 22.12 -18.95 -42.02
CA TYR A 2 21.64 -18.18 -40.88
C TYR A 2 20.47 -17.30 -41.34
N HIS A 3 19.28 -17.48 -40.77
CA HIS A 3 18.17 -16.54 -40.91
C HIS A 3 18.04 -15.74 -39.62
N TYR A 4 18.53 -14.50 -39.68
CA TYR A 4 18.15 -13.42 -38.77
C TYR A 4 16.83 -12.82 -39.25
N LEU A 5 15.85 -12.69 -38.35
CA LEU A 5 14.73 -11.75 -38.51
C LEU A 5 14.56 -10.99 -37.19
N THR A 6 15.04 -9.75 -37.21
CA THR A 6 14.77 -8.69 -36.25
C THR A 6 13.46 -7.99 -36.63
N ASN A 7 12.61 -7.67 -35.66
CA ASN A 7 11.52 -6.72 -35.86
C ASN A 7 11.54 -5.68 -34.75
N ASN A 8 12.12 -4.53 -35.09
CA ASN A 8 12.04 -3.26 -34.39
C ASN A 8 10.68 -2.62 -34.68
N GLN A 9 9.91 -2.26 -33.66
CA GLN A 9 8.90 -1.20 -33.78
C GLN A 9 9.23 -0.10 -32.77
N GLN A 10 10.01 0.87 -33.25
CA GLN A 10 10.16 2.18 -32.61
C GLN A 10 8.86 2.97 -32.87
N ARG A 11 8.19 3.41 -31.79
CA ARG A 11 7.15 4.43 -31.87
C ARG A 11 7.84 5.81 -31.88
N GLU A 12 7.74 6.50 -33.00
CA GLU A 12 8.13 7.89 -33.16
C GLU A 12 7.27 8.79 -32.27
N ILE A 13 7.90 9.56 -31.37
CA ILE A 13 7.26 10.67 -30.67
C ILE A 13 7.61 11.94 -31.44
N LYS A 14 6.64 12.48 -32.18
CA LYS A 14 6.72 13.81 -32.81
C LYS A 14 6.86 14.90 -31.72
N PRO A 15 7.80 15.86 -31.84
CA PRO A 15 7.84 17.02 -30.97
C PRO A 15 6.70 17.99 -31.31
N MET A 16 5.97 18.44 -30.28
CA MET A 16 4.95 19.48 -30.39
C MET A 16 5.58 20.87 -30.58
N PRO A 17 4.94 21.77 -31.35
CA PRO A 17 5.46 23.09 -31.65
C PRO A 17 5.35 24.03 -30.45
N LYS A 18 6.39 24.84 -30.25
CA LYS A 18 6.39 26.01 -29.37
C LYS A 18 5.72 27.15 -30.11
N THR A 19 4.64 27.70 -29.55
CA THR A 19 4.11 29.01 -29.95
C THR A 19 4.06 29.95 -28.75
N PRO A 20 4.45 31.22 -28.92
CA PRO A 20 4.56 32.19 -27.85
C PRO A 20 3.20 32.83 -27.60
N ILE A 21 2.82 33.02 -26.34
CA ILE A 21 1.68 33.87 -26.00
C ILE A 21 2.22 35.19 -25.46
N THR A 22 2.05 36.18 -26.31
CA THR A 22 2.33 37.59 -26.18
C THR A 22 1.61 38.19 -24.97
N ALA A 23 2.33 39.03 -24.22
CA ALA A 23 1.75 39.90 -23.22
C ALA A 23 0.83 40.95 -23.88
N THR A 24 -0.32 41.24 -23.28
CA THR A 24 -0.99 42.53 -23.45
C THR A 24 -1.61 42.99 -22.13
N LEU A 25 -1.19 44.19 -21.75
CA LEU A 25 -1.61 45.06 -20.65
C LEU A 25 -3.13 45.05 -20.35
N LEU A 26 -3.44 45.15 -19.05
CA LEU A 26 -4.56 45.94 -18.55
C LEU A 26 -4.03 46.83 -17.42
N ILE A 27 -4.02 48.14 -17.68
CA ILE A 27 -3.74 49.22 -16.74
C ILE A 27 -5.03 49.54 -15.97
N ALA A 28 -4.86 50.01 -14.73
CA ALA A 28 -5.78 50.78 -13.89
C ALA A 28 -6.50 50.03 -12.76
N ALA A 29 -5.90 50.09 -11.56
CA ALA A 29 -6.58 50.43 -10.31
C ALA A 29 -5.54 50.78 -9.23
N LEU A 30 -4.93 51.96 -9.36
CA LEU A 30 -4.35 52.68 -8.21
C LEU A 30 -5.51 53.44 -7.56
N ALA A 31 -5.88 53.03 -6.35
CA ALA A 31 -6.60 53.75 -5.30
C ALA A 31 -7.62 52.82 -4.66
N LEU A 32 -7.21 52.22 -3.54
CA LEU A 32 -7.98 51.93 -2.33
C LEU A 32 -7.12 50.95 -1.53
N MET A 33 -6.08 51.48 -0.90
CA MET A 33 -5.57 50.84 0.31
C MET A 33 -6.63 51.05 1.39
N PRO A 34 -7.27 50.00 1.91
CA PRO A 34 -7.92 50.14 3.20
C PRO A 34 -6.79 50.34 4.21
N SER A 35 -6.85 51.45 4.91
CA SER A 35 -6.16 51.66 6.17
C SER A 35 -6.52 50.51 7.11
N ALA A 36 -5.74 49.43 7.10
CA ALA A 36 -5.78 48.42 8.14
C ALA A 36 -4.80 48.87 9.22
N SER A 37 -5.36 49.59 10.18
CA SER A 37 -4.74 49.85 11.47
C SER A 37 -4.33 48.52 12.11
N ILE A 38 -3.01 48.35 12.24
CA ILE A 38 -2.28 47.78 13.37
C ILE A 38 -3.19 47.09 14.41
N ALA A 39 -3.27 45.77 14.31
CA ALA A 39 -3.10 44.91 15.47
C ALA A 39 -1.69 44.31 15.35
N ILE A 40 -0.67 45.10 15.74
CA ILE A 40 0.69 44.61 15.97
C ILE A 40 0.73 44.21 17.43
N GLU A 41 0.29 42.99 17.72
CA GLU A 41 0.77 42.23 18.86
C GLU A 41 1.35 40.96 18.23
N ASP A 42 2.67 40.77 18.35
CA ASP A 42 3.50 39.60 17.96
C ASP A 42 4.33 39.57 16.66
N CYS A 43 4.36 40.63 15.83
CA CYS A 43 5.37 40.73 14.76
C CYS A 43 6.29 41.94 14.98
N GLY A 44 7.61 41.74 14.93
CA GLY A 44 8.64 42.73 15.27
C GLY A 44 8.66 43.98 14.37
N THR A 45 9.58 44.89 14.69
CA THR A 45 9.61 46.34 14.40
C THR A 45 9.60 46.80 12.93
N SER A 46 9.33 45.95 11.93
CA SER A 46 9.17 46.41 10.53
C SER A 46 8.13 45.62 9.71
N VAL A 47 7.43 46.33 8.81
CA VAL A 47 6.46 45.75 7.85
C VAL A 47 7.08 44.63 7.00
N THR A 48 8.37 44.74 6.70
CA THR A 48 9.13 43.72 5.97
C THR A 48 9.26 42.44 6.79
N GLU A 49 9.50 42.53 8.10
CA GLU A 49 9.58 41.37 9.00
C GLU A 49 8.23 40.65 9.08
N CYS A 50 7.13 41.39 9.23
CA CYS A 50 5.78 40.80 9.25
C CYS A 50 5.47 40.04 7.96
N ARG A 51 5.79 40.65 6.80
CA ARG A 51 5.57 40.01 5.48
C ARG A 51 6.38 38.72 5.33
N MET A 52 7.63 38.71 5.80
CA MET A 52 8.47 37.50 5.76
C MET A 52 7.93 36.41 6.70
N LYS A 53 7.50 36.76 7.92
CA LYS A 53 6.86 35.81 8.86
C LYS A 53 5.61 35.18 8.27
N GLN A 54 4.73 36.01 7.68
CA GLN A 54 3.52 35.54 7.00
C GLN A 54 3.85 34.55 5.87
N GLN A 55 4.85 34.86 5.03
CA GLN A 55 5.28 33.94 3.96
C GLN A 55 5.83 32.62 4.50
N ILE A 56 6.54 32.64 5.63
CA ILE A 56 7.06 31.43 6.28
C ILE A 56 5.90 30.58 6.79
N GLU A 57 4.92 31.18 7.47
CA GLU A 57 3.73 30.49 7.97
C GLU A 57 2.90 29.88 6.83
N ASP A 58 2.67 30.65 5.76
CA ASP A 58 1.97 30.17 4.57
C ASP A 58 2.72 28.99 3.92
N SER A 59 4.05 29.06 3.86
CA SER A 59 4.88 27.97 3.34
C SER A 59 4.82 26.73 4.24
N GLN A 60 4.86 26.90 5.56
CA GLN A 60 4.72 25.79 6.52
C GLN A 60 3.35 25.13 6.42
N ARG A 61 2.30 25.93 6.24
CA ARG A 61 0.93 25.43 6.00
C ARG A 61 0.87 24.58 4.73
N GLN A 62 1.42 25.09 3.62
CA GLN A 62 1.47 24.35 2.36
C GLN A 62 2.25 23.03 2.49
N ILE A 63 3.40 23.02 3.19
CA ILE A 63 4.16 21.79 3.47
C ILE A 63 3.31 20.77 4.23
N THR A 64 2.56 21.24 5.23
CA THR A 64 1.72 20.38 6.08
C THR A 64 0.55 19.77 5.29
N GLU A 65 -0.09 20.57 4.44
CA GLU A 65 -1.14 20.13 3.53
C GLU A 65 -0.61 19.09 2.54
N LEU A 66 0.58 19.34 1.96
CA LEU A 66 1.21 18.41 1.03
C LEU A 66 1.57 17.08 1.70
N GLN A 67 2.14 17.11 2.91
CA GLN A 67 2.45 15.90 3.69
C GLN A 67 1.18 15.10 4.01
N THR A 68 0.09 15.78 4.36
CA THR A 68 -1.20 15.14 4.64
C THR A 68 -1.77 14.50 3.37
N ALA A 69 -1.74 15.21 2.23
CA ALA A 69 -2.18 14.66 0.95
C ALA A 69 -1.35 13.44 0.53
N LEU A 70 -0.02 13.49 0.69
CA LEU A 70 0.88 12.40 0.35
C LEU A 70 0.61 11.16 1.21
N SER A 71 0.43 11.34 2.52
CA SER A 71 0.09 10.22 3.43
C SER A 71 -1.26 9.58 3.08
N SER A 72 -2.26 10.37 2.70
CA SER A 72 -3.55 9.86 2.22
C SER A 72 -3.42 9.08 0.91
N LEU A 73 -2.60 9.59 -0.02
CA LEU A 73 -2.36 8.93 -1.30
C LEU A 73 -1.57 7.62 -1.13
N GLN A 74 -0.57 7.62 -0.25
CA GLN A 74 0.18 6.42 0.16
C GLN A 74 -0.77 5.36 0.76
N GLN A 75 -1.70 5.77 1.63
CA GLN A 75 -2.71 4.87 2.19
C GLN A 75 -3.63 4.30 1.11
N LYS A 76 -4.09 5.13 0.17
CA LYS A 76 -4.91 4.69 -0.96
C LYS A 76 -4.14 3.72 -1.86
N MET A 77 -2.88 4.00 -2.18
CA MET A 77 -2.03 3.10 -2.96
C MET A 77 -1.81 1.76 -2.25
N ASN A 78 -1.61 1.75 -0.94
CA ASN A 78 -1.49 0.51 -0.16
C ASN A 78 -2.80 -0.31 -0.18
N ALA A 79 -3.96 0.36 -0.12
CA ALA A 79 -5.27 -0.30 -0.25
C ALA A 79 -5.54 -0.81 -1.69
N MET A 80 -4.99 -0.12 -2.69
CA MET A 80 -5.09 -0.52 -4.11
C MET A 80 -4.03 -1.52 -4.53
N ALA A 81 -2.94 -1.72 -3.77
CA ALA A 81 -1.88 -2.66 -4.11
C ALA A 81 -2.29 -4.11 -3.85
N PHE A 82 -2.96 -4.41 -2.72
CA PHE A 82 -3.39 -5.77 -2.36
C PHE A 82 -4.88 -5.84 -1.97
N PRO A 83 -5.61 -6.89 -2.37
CA PRO A 83 -6.99 -7.05 -1.93
C PRO A 83 -7.05 -7.20 -0.40
N PRO A 84 -8.15 -6.80 0.24
CA PRO A 84 -8.32 -7.00 1.67
C PRO A 84 -8.20 -8.49 2.01
N LEU A 85 -7.40 -8.81 3.02
CA LEU A 85 -7.23 -10.16 3.53
C LEU A 85 -8.14 -10.43 4.73
N HIS A 86 -8.70 -11.63 4.74
CA HIS A 86 -9.57 -12.15 5.78
C HIS A 86 -9.00 -13.47 6.28
N PHE A 87 -8.48 -13.46 7.51
CA PHE A 87 -8.01 -14.66 8.20
C PHE A 87 -9.12 -15.24 9.05
N MET A 88 -9.61 -16.40 8.65
CA MET A 88 -10.81 -17.00 9.21
C MET A 88 -10.49 -18.28 9.94
N LYS A 89 -10.94 -18.33 11.19
CA LYS A 89 -10.94 -19.57 11.95
C LYS A 89 -11.91 -20.56 11.34
N CYS A 90 -11.48 -21.80 11.25
CA CYS A 90 -12.34 -22.90 10.87
C CYS A 90 -12.79 -23.65 12.11
N GLY A 91 -13.83 -23.16 12.80
CA GLY A 91 -14.32 -23.77 14.04
C GLY A 91 -13.55 -23.31 15.28
N LYS A 92 -13.60 -24.10 16.36
CA LYS A 92 -12.88 -23.79 17.62
C LYS A 92 -11.37 -24.03 17.54
N THR A 93 -10.95 -24.95 16.67
CA THR A 93 -9.56 -25.34 16.40
C THR A 93 -9.36 -25.46 14.89
N TYR A 94 -8.16 -25.79 14.41
CA TYR A 94 -7.91 -26.04 13.00
C TYR A 94 -8.77 -27.20 12.44
N THR A 95 -9.87 -26.89 11.73
CA THR A 95 -10.77 -27.94 11.20
C THR A 95 -10.96 -27.97 9.68
N CYS A 96 -10.56 -26.95 8.92
CA CYS A 96 -10.77 -26.96 7.46
C CYS A 96 -9.66 -27.75 6.74
N THR A 97 -10.06 -28.61 5.81
CA THR A 97 -9.17 -29.11 4.74
C THR A 97 -8.99 -28.02 3.67
N PRO A 98 -8.07 -28.19 2.69
CA PRO A 98 -7.91 -27.22 1.61
C PRO A 98 -9.21 -26.95 0.83
N LYS A 99 -9.96 -27.99 0.51
CA LYS A 99 -11.24 -27.87 -0.22
C LYS A 99 -12.31 -27.14 0.59
N MET A 100 -12.46 -27.50 1.87
CA MET A 100 -13.37 -26.78 2.77
C MET A 100 -12.98 -25.30 2.89
N CYS A 101 -11.69 -25.01 2.85
CA CYS A 101 -11.21 -23.64 2.90
C CYS A 101 -11.60 -22.84 1.66
N LEU A 102 -11.43 -23.44 0.48
CA LEU A 102 -11.86 -22.85 -0.78
C LEU A 102 -13.36 -22.56 -0.77
N GLU A 103 -14.18 -23.56 -0.42
CA GLU A 103 -15.64 -23.42 -0.31
C GLU A 103 -16.03 -22.31 0.66
N LYS A 104 -15.33 -22.20 1.79
CA LYS A 104 -15.56 -21.15 2.78
C LYS A 104 -15.21 -19.75 2.26
N CYS A 105 -14.12 -19.59 1.51
CA CYS A 105 -13.84 -18.31 0.87
C CYS A 105 -14.94 -17.95 -0.14
N ILE A 106 -15.30 -18.90 -1.00
CA ILE A 106 -16.29 -18.71 -2.06
C ILE A 106 -17.67 -18.34 -1.49
N SER A 107 -18.10 -19.00 -0.41
CA SER A 107 -19.41 -18.72 0.22
C SER A 107 -19.54 -17.30 0.79
N LEU A 108 -18.42 -16.60 0.97
CA LEU A 108 -18.37 -15.20 1.41
C LEU A 108 -18.11 -14.22 0.25
N GLY A 109 -18.14 -14.68 -1.00
CA GLY A 109 -17.80 -13.84 -2.16
C GLY A 109 -16.30 -13.48 -2.22
N LEU A 110 -15.45 -14.29 -1.58
CA LEU A 110 -14.01 -14.13 -1.56
C LEU A 110 -13.35 -15.26 -2.36
N ARG A 111 -12.04 -15.14 -2.61
CA ARG A 111 -11.21 -16.26 -3.06
C ARG A 111 -10.22 -16.65 -1.96
N MET A 112 -9.62 -17.83 -2.07
CA MET A 112 -8.44 -18.11 -1.25
C MET A 112 -7.34 -17.09 -1.56
N ALA A 113 -6.69 -16.61 -0.51
CA ALA A 113 -5.53 -15.75 -0.63
C ALA A 113 -4.36 -16.53 -1.22
N THR A 114 -3.51 -15.86 -1.98
CA THR A 114 -2.23 -16.40 -2.44
C THR A 114 -1.17 -16.23 -1.37
N TYR A 115 -0.13 -17.06 -1.43
CA TYR A 115 1.04 -16.90 -0.57
C TYR A 115 1.62 -15.48 -0.61
N ASP A 116 1.75 -14.89 -1.80
CA ASP A 116 2.38 -13.58 -1.98
C ASP A 116 1.56 -12.46 -1.34
N GLU A 117 0.23 -12.56 -1.37
CA GLU A 117 -0.63 -11.59 -0.70
C GLU A 117 -0.50 -11.65 0.82
N VAL A 118 -0.42 -12.87 1.37
CA VAL A 118 -0.23 -13.08 2.81
C VAL A 118 1.16 -12.62 3.24
N TYR A 119 2.20 -12.84 2.42
CA TYR A 119 3.53 -12.31 2.64
C TYR A 119 3.55 -10.77 2.62
N ALA A 120 2.94 -10.16 1.61
CA ALA A 120 2.84 -8.71 1.50
C ALA A 120 2.07 -8.08 2.67
N TRP A 121 1.10 -8.79 3.23
CA TRP A 121 0.42 -8.39 4.46
C TRP A 121 1.36 -8.39 5.67
N ALA A 122 2.24 -9.38 5.78
CA ALA A 122 3.29 -9.41 6.82
C ALA A 122 4.27 -8.23 6.65
N SER A 123 4.62 -7.87 5.41
CA SER A 123 5.49 -6.73 5.08
C SER A 123 4.95 -5.38 5.55
N GLN A 124 3.67 -5.30 5.93
CA GLN A 124 3.06 -4.13 6.57
C GLN A 124 3.30 -4.08 8.08
N GLY A 125 4.20 -4.90 8.62
CA GLY A 125 4.51 -4.95 10.05
C GLY A 125 3.51 -5.77 10.87
N LYS A 126 2.76 -6.68 10.22
CA LYS A 126 1.64 -7.39 10.83
C LYS A 126 1.96 -8.87 11.07
N ASP A 127 1.39 -9.42 12.15
CA ASP A 127 1.53 -10.80 12.56
C ASP A 127 0.17 -11.51 12.57
N HIS A 128 0.12 -12.78 12.14
CA HIS A 128 -1.04 -13.63 12.38
C HIS A 128 -0.62 -15.02 12.80
N CYS A 129 -0.89 -15.36 14.07
CA CYS A 129 -0.43 -16.59 14.68
C CYS A 129 -1.39 -17.78 14.47
N ALA A 130 -1.69 -18.11 13.23
CA ALA A 130 -2.51 -19.27 12.92
C ALA A 130 -2.13 -19.86 11.58
N ARG A 131 -1.85 -21.16 11.53
CA ARG A 131 -1.59 -21.86 10.27
C ARG A 131 -2.85 -21.83 9.41
N MET A 132 -2.70 -21.39 8.17
CA MET A 132 -3.81 -21.22 7.24
C MET A 132 -3.51 -21.82 5.88
N TRP A 133 -4.55 -22.28 5.20
CA TRP A 133 -4.48 -22.64 3.79
C TRP A 133 -4.42 -21.40 2.91
N MET A 134 -3.53 -21.44 1.91
CA MET A 134 -3.37 -20.41 0.88
C MET A 134 -2.97 -21.04 -0.45
N LEU A 135 -3.23 -20.32 -1.55
CA LEU A 135 -2.89 -20.77 -2.90
C LEU A 135 -1.41 -20.60 -3.18
N HIS A 136 -0.86 -21.55 -3.95
CA HIS A 136 0.46 -21.41 -4.54
C HIS A 136 0.37 -20.61 -5.84
N SER A 137 0.99 -19.43 -5.89
CA SER A 137 0.86 -18.49 -7.02
C SER A 137 1.27 -19.09 -8.37
N GLN A 138 2.28 -19.95 -8.37
CA GLN A 138 2.82 -20.57 -9.60
C GLN A 138 2.38 -22.02 -9.85
N HIS A 139 1.72 -22.68 -8.88
CA HIS A 139 1.39 -24.11 -8.96
C HIS A 139 -0.06 -24.34 -8.51
N PRO A 140 -1.05 -24.11 -9.38
CA PRO A 140 -2.47 -24.17 -9.00
C PRO A 140 -2.91 -25.56 -8.52
N GLY A 141 -2.17 -26.63 -8.84
CA GLY A 141 -2.40 -27.98 -8.31
C GLY A 141 -1.93 -28.20 -6.87
N LYS A 142 -1.28 -27.21 -6.25
CA LYS A 142 -0.75 -27.28 -4.88
C LYS A 142 -1.31 -26.15 -4.02
N VAL A 143 -1.36 -26.42 -2.72
CA VAL A 143 -1.74 -25.45 -1.69
C VAL A 143 -0.64 -25.37 -0.64
N TYR A 144 -0.48 -24.19 -0.06
CA TYR A 144 0.43 -23.97 1.06
C TYR A 144 -0.33 -23.98 2.39
N ALA A 145 0.32 -24.47 3.43
CA ALA A 145 -0.05 -24.17 4.82
C ALA A 145 1.10 -23.43 5.50
N SER A 146 0.83 -22.22 5.98
CA SER A 146 1.82 -21.35 6.65
C SER A 146 1.08 -20.24 7.41
N PHE A 147 1.81 -19.32 8.03
CA PHE A 147 1.26 -18.13 8.67
C PHE A 147 2.23 -16.95 8.63
N PRO A 148 1.74 -15.71 8.44
CA PRO A 148 2.58 -14.53 8.33
C PRO A 148 3.08 -14.06 9.69
N MET A 149 4.35 -13.69 9.76
CA MET A 149 4.96 -13.02 10.89
C MET A 149 5.86 -11.89 10.40
N TYR A 150 6.00 -10.85 11.21
CA TYR A 150 6.94 -9.75 11.04
C TYR A 150 7.78 -9.56 12.29
N LYS A 151 7.14 -9.56 13.47
CA LYS A 151 7.80 -9.20 14.72
C LYS A 151 8.91 -10.17 15.10
N ASN A 152 10.01 -9.61 15.62
CA ASN A 152 11.05 -10.38 16.30
C ASN A 152 10.52 -10.93 17.62
N ASN A 153 10.25 -12.22 17.68
CA ASN A 153 9.86 -12.87 18.92
C ASN A 153 11.09 -13.19 19.76
N THR A 154 11.06 -12.78 21.03
CA THR A 154 12.13 -13.08 22.01
C THR A 154 11.80 -14.30 22.87
N LYS A 155 10.57 -14.81 22.78
CA LYS A 155 10.09 -16.00 23.48
C LYS A 155 9.44 -16.97 22.49
N PRO A 156 9.57 -18.29 22.72
CA PRO A 156 8.90 -19.28 21.89
C PRO A 156 7.37 -19.18 22.04
N GLY A 157 6.66 -19.53 20.97
CA GLY A 157 5.19 -19.57 20.95
C GLY A 157 4.66 -19.48 19.54
N CYS A 158 4.85 -18.33 18.90
CA CYS A 158 4.42 -18.08 17.53
C CYS A 158 5.59 -17.85 16.58
N GLY A 159 5.88 -18.80 15.70
CA GLY A 159 7.01 -18.68 14.76
C GLY A 159 8.39 -18.68 15.42
N ALA A 160 9.43 -18.53 14.62
CA ALA A 160 10.81 -18.49 15.07
C ALA A 160 11.15 -17.26 15.93
N THR A 161 12.10 -17.44 16.85
CA THR A 161 12.66 -16.39 17.69
C THR A 161 13.95 -15.81 17.11
N ASN A 162 14.34 -14.61 17.55
CA ASN A 162 15.60 -13.95 17.18
C ASN A 162 15.79 -13.76 15.66
N THR A 163 14.71 -13.49 14.94
CA THR A 163 14.70 -13.33 13.48
C THR A 163 14.88 -11.87 13.03
N GLY A 164 14.78 -10.91 13.96
CA GLY A 164 14.66 -9.49 13.62
C GLY A 164 13.25 -9.13 13.15
N ASN A 165 13.03 -7.85 12.89
CA ASN A 165 11.75 -7.35 12.38
C ASN A 165 11.73 -7.46 10.86
N ILE A 166 11.41 -8.65 10.35
CA ILE A 166 11.41 -8.97 8.93
C ILE A 166 10.15 -9.75 8.55
N PRO A 167 9.51 -9.45 7.41
CA PRO A 167 8.36 -10.21 6.94
C PRO A 167 8.76 -11.62 6.53
N ARG A 168 7.97 -12.59 6.98
CA ARG A 168 8.24 -14.00 6.80
C ARG A 168 6.97 -14.84 6.84
N MET A 169 7.05 -16.01 6.23
CA MET A 169 6.01 -17.03 6.26
C MET A 169 6.55 -18.22 7.03
N GLU A 170 5.90 -18.54 8.13
CA GLU A 170 6.39 -19.52 9.09
C GLU A 170 5.86 -20.91 8.81
N TRP A 171 6.73 -21.90 9.03
CA TRP A 171 6.41 -23.32 8.89
C TRP A 171 5.72 -23.65 7.57
N ILE A 172 6.32 -23.20 6.46
CA ILE A 172 5.79 -23.42 5.13
C ILE A 172 5.74 -24.93 4.84
N SER A 173 4.60 -25.41 4.38
CA SER A 173 4.43 -26.78 3.92
C SER A 173 3.55 -26.79 2.68
N VAL A 174 3.93 -27.63 1.71
CA VAL A 174 3.22 -27.78 0.43
C VAL A 174 2.40 -29.06 0.47
N PHE A 175 1.14 -28.97 0.04
CA PHE A 175 0.21 -30.09 0.03
C PHE A 175 -0.54 -30.17 -1.29
N ASP A 176 -1.07 -31.36 -1.56
CA ASP A 176 -2.10 -31.58 -2.56
C ASP A 176 -3.48 -31.13 -2.06
N TRP A 177 -4.36 -30.79 -2.99
CA TRP A 177 -5.75 -30.40 -2.70
C TRP A 177 -6.57 -31.47 -1.96
N ASN A 178 -6.17 -32.75 -2.06
CA ASN A 178 -6.82 -33.87 -1.37
C ASN A 178 -6.25 -34.13 0.03
N SER A 179 -5.36 -33.27 0.54
CA SER A 179 -4.81 -33.41 1.90
C SER A 179 -5.91 -33.36 2.97
N GLU A 180 -5.85 -34.30 3.91
CA GLU A 180 -6.75 -34.37 5.07
C GLU A 180 -6.27 -33.54 6.27
N LYS A 181 -5.11 -32.89 6.15
CA LYS A 181 -4.65 -31.95 7.18
C LYS A 181 -5.69 -30.84 7.38
N LYS A 182 -5.71 -30.30 8.59
CA LYS A 182 -6.70 -29.30 9.00
C LYS A 182 -6.01 -28.05 9.51
N TYR A 183 -6.42 -26.89 8.99
CA TYR A 183 -5.89 -25.55 9.30
C TYR A 183 -7.01 -24.51 9.21
N ASP A 184 -6.68 -23.25 9.47
CA ASP A 184 -7.55 -22.10 9.24
C ASP A 184 -7.49 -21.65 7.77
N CYS A 185 -8.17 -20.55 7.45
CA CYS A 185 -8.30 -20.06 6.08
C CYS A 185 -7.78 -18.65 5.89
N ALA A 186 -6.94 -18.44 4.88
CA ALA A 186 -6.63 -17.13 4.36
C ALA A 186 -7.47 -16.89 3.10
N CYS A 187 -8.35 -15.89 3.15
CA CYS A 187 -9.15 -15.46 1.99
C CYS A 187 -8.84 -14.02 1.64
N ALA A 188 -9.07 -13.66 0.37
CA ALA A 188 -8.82 -12.35 -0.19
C ALA A 188 -10.05 -11.87 -0.97
N GLY A 189 -10.29 -10.55 -0.93
CA GLY A 189 -11.29 -9.90 -1.78
C GLY A 189 -11.05 -10.18 -3.26
N ILE A 190 -12.15 -10.37 -4.01
CA ILE A 190 -12.12 -10.45 -5.47
C ILE A 190 -12.00 -9.02 -6.01
N ARG A 191 -11.09 -8.81 -6.96
CA ARG A 191 -10.89 -7.54 -7.67
C ARG A 191 -11.49 -7.63 -9.05
#